data_AF-A0A517N2C7-F1
#
_entry.id   AF-A0A517N2C7-F1
#
_cell.length_a   1.000
_cell.length_b   1.000
_cell.length_c   1.000
_cell.angle_alpha   90.00
_cell.angle_beta   90.00
_cell.angle_gamma   90.00
#
_symmetry.space_group_name_H-M   'P 1'
#
loop_
_entity.id
_entity.type
_entity.pdbx_description
1 polymer ?
#
loop_
_entity_poly.entity_id
_entity_poly.type
_entity_poly.pdbx_seq_one_letter_code
_entity_poly.pdbx_strand_id
1 'polypeptide(L)'
;MNDPDPQLVHVVSYLQSELGYDSELPGNVPRHIKENYQMIRNIEDTLRGTGGELGVVGWISIFRRTWITLVALLGAAAGYMLNDVVDGIHAQTRPSVRVESRQ
;
A
#
# COMPACT_ATOMS: atom_id res chain seq x y z
N MET A 1 -44.97 -14.39 36.00
CA MET A 1 -45.00 -13.84 34.63
C MET A 1 -44.70 -12.36 34.80
N ASN A 2 -43.43 -11.96 34.74
CA ASN A 2 -43.03 -10.55 34.85
C ASN A 2 -42.95 -10.01 33.42
N ASP A 3 -43.85 -9.12 33.04
CA ASP A 3 -43.74 -8.42 31.78
C ASP A 3 -42.45 -7.58 31.78
N PRO A 4 -41.64 -7.63 30.70
CA PRO A 4 -40.47 -6.79 30.60
C PRO A 4 -40.88 -5.31 30.54
N ASP A 5 -40.15 -4.47 31.28
CA ASP A 5 -40.37 -3.04 31.36
C ASP A 5 -40.38 -2.41 29.95
N PRO A 6 -41.46 -1.74 29.53
CA PRO A 6 -41.61 -1.21 28.17
C PRO A 6 -40.51 -0.20 27.77
N GLN A 7 -39.87 0.44 28.76
CA GLN A 7 -38.75 1.34 28.49
C GLN A 7 -37.50 0.57 28.04
N LEU A 8 -37.26 -0.61 28.60
CA LEU A 8 -36.14 -1.46 28.23
C LEU A 8 -36.29 -1.97 26.79
N VAL A 9 -37.52 -2.31 26.39
CA VAL A 9 -37.85 -2.76 25.03
C VAL A 9 -37.52 -1.68 24.01
N HIS A 10 -37.86 -0.41 24.30
CA HIS A 10 -37.61 0.71 23.40
C HIS A 10 -36.11 1.04 23.24
N VAL A 11 -35.33 0.94 24.33
CA VAL A 11 -33.88 1.15 24.28
C VAL A 11 -33.20 0.05 23.48
N VAL A 12 -33.60 -1.22 23.68
CA VAL A 12 -33.06 -2.35 22.92
C VAL A 12 -33.39 -2.23 21.44
N SER A 13 -34.63 -1.85 21.08
CA SER A 13 -35.00 -1.66 19.67
C SER A 13 -34.26 -0.50 19.01
N TYR A 14 -34.01 0.59 19.73
CA TYR A 14 -33.25 1.73 19.21
C TYR A 14 -31.78 1.38 18.96
N LEU A 15 -31.17 0.62 19.88
CA LEU A 15 -29.82 0.09 19.69
C LEU A 15 -29.77 -0.86 18.50
N GLN A 16 -30.80 -1.71 18.31
CA GLN A 16 -30.91 -2.59 17.14
C GLN A 16 -31.00 -1.80 15.83
N SER A 17 -31.87 -0.80 15.75
CA SER A 17 -32.15 -0.09 14.50
C SER A 17 -31.05 0.87 14.09
N GLU A 18 -30.44 1.58 15.03
CA GLU A 18 -29.44 2.62 14.73
C GLU A 18 -28.00 2.10 14.72
N LEU A 19 -27.70 1.07 15.51
CA LEU A 19 -26.33 0.55 15.67
C LEU A 19 -26.15 -0.85 15.08
N GLY A 20 -27.20 -1.46 14.49
CA GLY A 20 -27.13 -2.83 13.98
C GLY A 20 -26.86 -3.86 15.07
N TYR A 21 -27.43 -3.65 16.25
CA TYR A 21 -27.18 -4.45 17.45
C TYR A 21 -27.86 -5.83 17.37
N ASP A 22 -27.25 -6.81 16.71
CA ASP A 22 -27.74 -8.20 16.76
C ASP A 22 -27.33 -8.86 18.09
N SER A 23 -28.22 -8.78 19.08
CA SER A 23 -28.11 -9.51 20.33
C SER A 23 -28.73 -10.90 20.20
N GLU A 24 -28.19 -11.76 19.34
CA GLU A 24 -28.66 -13.16 19.32
C GLU A 24 -28.30 -13.90 20.64
N LEU A 25 -27.33 -13.39 21.43
CA LEU A 25 -26.94 -13.95 22.73
C LEU A 25 -26.47 -12.87 23.76
N PRO A 26 -26.78 -13.00 25.06
CA PRO A 26 -26.21 -12.14 26.12
C PRO A 26 -24.68 -12.21 26.14
N GLY A 27 -24.00 -11.07 26.13
CA GLY A 27 -22.53 -10.99 26.10
C GLY A 27 -21.91 -10.72 24.72
N ASN A 28 -22.72 -10.57 23.67
CA ASN A 28 -22.23 -10.31 22.32
C ASN A 28 -21.49 -8.96 22.20
N VAL A 29 -21.93 -7.94 22.94
CA VAL A 29 -21.37 -6.59 22.87
C VAL A 29 -20.01 -6.42 23.52
N PRO A 30 -19.75 -6.90 24.74
CA PRO A 30 -18.39 -6.90 25.26
C PRO A 30 -17.45 -7.75 24.37
N ARG A 31 -17.96 -8.78 23.69
CA ARG A 31 -17.20 -9.55 22.69
C ARG A 31 -16.85 -8.71 21.46
N HIS A 32 -17.83 -8.09 20.81
CA HIS A 32 -17.62 -7.21 19.65
C HIS A 32 -16.72 -6.02 19.95
N ILE A 33 -16.86 -5.41 21.13
CA ILE A 33 -15.97 -4.32 21.57
C ILE A 33 -14.53 -4.82 21.69
N LYS A 34 -14.32 -6.00 22.28
CA LYS A 34 -12.98 -6.59 22.41
C LYS A 34 -12.38 -6.94 21.04
N GLU A 35 -13.18 -7.50 20.14
CA GLU A 35 -12.77 -7.84 18.78
C GLU A 35 -12.39 -6.60 17.98
N ASN A 36 -13.21 -5.54 18.04
CA ASN A 36 -12.93 -4.26 17.40
C ASN A 36 -11.65 -3.63 17.97
N TYR A 37 -11.45 -3.70 19.29
CA TYR A 37 -10.25 -3.17 19.92
C TYR A 37 -8.98 -3.92 19.47
N GLN A 38 -9.07 -5.25 19.33
CA GLN A 38 -7.97 -6.06 18.80
C GLN A 38 -7.71 -5.75 17.31
N MET A 39 -8.76 -5.57 16.51
CA MET A 39 -8.63 -5.20 15.10
C MET A 39 -7.94 -3.83 14.95
N ILE A 40 -8.37 -2.83 15.71
CA ILE A 40 -7.76 -1.49 15.70
C ILE A 40 -6.28 -1.56 16.08
N ARG A 41 -5.93 -2.32 17.13
CA ARG A 41 -4.55 -2.50 17.53
C ARG A 41 -3.70 -3.14 16.42
N ASN A 42 -4.21 -4.19 15.78
CA ASN A 42 -3.52 -4.85 14.67
C ASN A 42 -3.31 -3.90 13.47
N ILE A 43 -4.29 -3.04 13.18
CA ILE A 43 -4.17 -2.02 12.13
C ILE A 43 -3.08 -1.01 12.51
N GLU A 44 -3.09 -0.53 13.75
CA GLU A 44 -2.10 0.43 14.22
C GLU A 44 -0.67 -0.16 14.17
N ASP A 45 -0.52 -1.41 14.58
CA ASP A 45 0.72 -2.17 14.50
C ASP A 45 1.20 -2.34 13.05
N THR A 46 0.29 -2.57 12.11
CA THR A 46 0.62 -2.68 10.67
C THR A 46 1.05 -1.33 10.08
N LEU A 47 0.35 -0.25 10.46
CA LEU A 47 0.60 1.08 9.93
C LEU A 47 1.91 1.67 10.47
N ARG A 48 2.16 1.52 11.77
CA ARG A 48 3.32 2.09 12.47
C ARG A 48 4.52 1.14 12.49
N GLY A 49 4.28 -0.16 12.42
CA GLY A 49 5.29 -1.19 12.60
C GLY A 49 5.44 -1.54 14.08
N THR A 50 5.93 -2.75 14.34
CA THR A 50 6.19 -3.25 15.70
C THR A 50 7.60 -3.81 15.80
N GLY A 51 8.20 -3.78 17.00
CA GLY A 51 9.46 -4.49 17.28
C GLY A 51 10.68 -4.03 16.48
N GLY A 52 10.68 -2.82 15.94
CA GLY A 52 11.79 -2.29 15.12
C GLY A 52 11.61 -2.45 13.62
N GLU A 53 10.51 -3.06 13.16
CA GLU A 53 10.14 -3.08 11.75
C GLU A 53 9.41 -1.79 11.35
N LEU A 54 9.66 -1.33 10.13
CA LEU A 54 8.95 -0.19 9.57
C LEU A 54 7.55 -0.63 9.14
N GLY A 55 6.53 0.02 9.70
CA GLY A 55 5.17 -0.15 9.21
C GLY A 55 4.95 0.47 7.83
N VAL A 56 3.73 0.33 7.32
CA VAL A 56 3.33 0.84 6.00
C VAL A 56 3.68 2.33 5.84
N VAL A 57 3.45 3.15 6.87
CA VAL A 57 3.78 4.58 6.83
C VAL A 57 5.28 4.81 6.67
N GLY A 58 6.10 4.01 7.35
CA GLY A 58 7.56 4.06 7.24
C GLY A 58 8.03 3.71 5.82
N TRP A 59 7.50 2.64 5.24
CA TRP A 59 7.80 2.25 3.87
C TRP A 59 7.39 3.30 2.84
N ILE A 60 6.18 3.87 2.96
CA ILE A 60 5.70 4.94 2.08
C ILE A 60 6.65 6.15 2.14
N SER A 61 7.11 6.52 3.35
CA SER A 61 8.06 7.61 3.52
C SER A 61 9.39 7.36 2.79
N ILE A 62 9.91 6.13 2.88
CA ILE A 62 11.13 5.73 2.17
C ILE A 62 10.92 5.79 0.66
N PHE A 63 9.85 5.15 0.16
CA PHE A 63 9.54 5.17 -1.27
C PHE A 63 9.37 6.58 -1.81
N ARG A 64 8.69 7.46 -1.07
CA ARG A 64 8.54 8.88 -1.46
C ARG A 64 9.88 9.58 -1.63
N ARG A 65 10.88 9.23 -0.82
CA ARG A 65 12.22 9.83 -0.89
C ARG A 65 13.08 9.21 -2.00
N THR A 66 12.92 7.92 -2.28
CA THR A 66 13.81 7.18 -3.18
C THR A 66 13.31 7.06 -4.62
N TRP A 67 12.00 7.21 -4.87
CA TRP A 67 11.43 6.91 -6.20
C TRP A 67 11.97 7.82 -7.31
N ILE A 68 12.14 9.12 -7.05
CA ILE A 68 12.62 10.08 -8.05
C ILE A 68 14.03 9.68 -8.53
N THR A 69 14.91 9.35 -7.59
CA THR A 69 16.27 8.89 -7.89
C THR A 69 16.26 7.60 -8.69
N LEU A 70 15.38 6.66 -8.33
CA LEU A 70 15.20 5.38 -9.02
C LEU A 70 14.77 5.60 -10.49
N VAL A 71 13.77 6.46 -10.71
CA VAL A 71 13.28 6.80 -12.06
C VAL A 71 14.36 7.53 -12.85
N ALA A 72 15.10 8.44 -12.24
CA ALA A 72 16.21 9.14 -12.90
C ALA A 72 17.32 8.17 -13.34
N LEU A 73 17.68 7.21 -12.48
CA LEU A 73 18.66 6.16 -12.79
C LEU A 73 18.19 5.26 -13.94
N LEU A 74 16.93 4.84 -13.90
CA LEU A 74 16.33 4.04 -14.97
C LEU A 74 16.27 4.81 -16.29
N GLY A 75 15.90 6.09 -16.25
CA GLY A 75 15.89 6.96 -17.42
C GLY A 75 17.28 7.17 -18.02
N ALA A 76 18.30 7.36 -17.17
CA ALA A 76 19.69 7.46 -17.61
C ALA A 76 20.17 6.16 -18.26
N ALA A 77 19.93 5.02 -17.61
CA ALA A 77 20.30 3.70 -18.16
C ALA A 77 19.61 3.42 -19.51
N ALA A 78 18.31 3.70 -19.61
CA ALA A 78 17.57 3.56 -20.85
C ALA A 78 18.10 4.51 -21.94
N GLY A 79 18.46 5.75 -21.58
CA GLY A 79 19.08 6.71 -22.50
C GLY A 79 20.41 6.22 -23.06
N TYR A 80 21.28 5.67 -22.22
CA TYR A 80 22.54 5.07 -22.67
C TYR A 80 22.31 3.89 -23.60
N MET A 81 21.40 2.97 -23.25
CA MET A 81 21.09 1.83 -24.12
C MET A 81 20.56 2.28 -25.49
N LEU A 82 19.68 3.29 -25.53
CA LEU A 82 19.19 3.84 -26.79
C LEU A 82 20.32 4.49 -27.60
N ASN A 83 21.22 5.21 -26.95
CA ASN A 83 22.38 5.81 -27.61
C ASN A 83 23.28 4.73 -28.24
N ASP A 84 23.58 3.67 -27.50
CA ASP A 84 24.42 2.56 -28.00
C ASP A 84 23.78 1.84 -29.19
N VAL A 85 22.46 1.65 -29.17
CA VAL A 85 21.71 1.09 -30.31
C VAL A 85 21.81 1.99 -31.53
N VAL A 86 21.64 3.31 -31.36
CA VAL A 86 21.76 4.29 -32.44
C VAL A 86 23.17 4.32 -33.02
N ASP A 87 24.20 4.28 -32.17
CA ASP A 87 25.60 4.24 -32.60
C ASP A 87 25.90 2.95 -33.37
N GLY A 88 25.38 1.80 -32.91
CA GLY A 88 25.52 0.53 -33.63
C GLY A 88 24.89 0.55 -35.02
N ILE A 89 23.71 1.16 -35.17
CA ILE A 89 23.03 1.32 -36.47
C ILE A 89 23.83 2.26 -37.40
N HIS A 90 24.31 3.41 -36.88
CA HIS A 90 25.13 4.34 -37.67
C HIS A 90 26.48 3.74 -38.06
N ALA A 91 27.09 2.91 -37.21
CA ALA A 91 28.33 2.21 -37.51
C ALA A 91 28.18 1.19 -38.65
N GLN A 92 27.04 0.50 -38.74
CA GLN A 92 26.74 -0.40 -39.86
C GLN A 92 26.45 0.34 -41.16
N THR A 93 25.95 1.58 -41.06
CA THR A 93 25.52 2.38 -42.22
C THR A 93 26.68 3.18 -42.85
N ARG A 94 27.80 3.39 -42.14
CA ARG A 94 29.00 4.01 -42.72
C ARG A 94 29.88 2.93 -43.36
N PRO A 95 29.94 2.83 -44.71
CA PRO A 95 30.95 1.98 -45.34
C PRO A 95 32.32 2.53 -44.97
N SER A 96 33.22 1.63 -44.55
CA SER A 96 34.63 1.95 -44.35
C SER A 96 35.18 2.56 -45.64
N VAL A 97 35.37 3.88 -45.68
CA VAL A 97 36.14 4.52 -46.74
C VAL A 97 37.56 4.01 -46.56
N ARG A 98 37.88 2.95 -47.30
CA ARG A 98 39.23 2.42 -47.44
C ARG A 98 40.05 3.55 -48.05
N VAL A 99 40.77 4.29 -47.20
CA VAL A 99 41.79 5.22 -47.65
C VAL A 99 42.88 4.35 -48.26
N GLU A 100 42.83 4.15 -49.58
CA GLU A 100 43.97 3.67 -50.33
C GLU A 100 45.07 4.71 -50.18
N SER A 101 46.01 4.43 -49.29
CA SER A 101 47.33 5.04 -49.32
C SER A 101 48.03 4.57 -50.59
N ARG A 102 47.86 5.31 -51.69
CA ARG A 102 48.76 5.23 -52.84
C ARG A 102 49.74 6.39 -52.77
N GLN A 103 50.98 5.96 -52.50
CA GLN A 103 52.30 6.51 -52.82
C GLN A 103 52.34 7.77 -53.66
#